data_AF-A0A316U7G7-F1
#
_entry.id   AF-A0A316U7G7-F1
#
_cell.length_a   1.000
_cell.length_b   1.000
_cell.length_c   1.000
_cell.angle_alpha   90.00
_cell.angle_beta   90.00
_cell.angle_gamma   90.00
#
_symmetry.space_group_name_H-M   'P 1'
#
loop_
_entity.id
_entity.type
_entity.pdbx_description
1 polymer ?
#
loop_
_entity_poly.entity_id
_entity_poly.type
_entity_poly.pdbx_seq_one_letter_code
_entity_poly.pdbx_strand_id
1 'polypeptide(L)'
;MSASSSTTTTGAHHDALYEKLVQQERIIQSAALPADEMPSCMNLFDKWATCFALVPQFRAVYRYGSFDDCTRKLDDFKFCLTLKGIDQAQKREAYIERKARAMARRRMPGGNTSEEVWEMRTDPIIDLQCVDEALLPKKDGGKT
;
A
#
# COMPACT_ATOMS: atom_id res chain seq x y z
N MET A 1 -15.11 15.69 -41.30
CA MET A 1 -14.79 14.26 -41.14
C MET A 1 -13.32 14.21 -40.69
N SER A 2 -12.93 13.78 -39.49
CA SER A 2 -13.45 12.70 -38.65
C SER A 2 -13.15 12.98 -37.17
N ALA A 3 -13.97 12.42 -36.28
CA ALA A 3 -13.88 12.55 -34.83
C ALA A 3 -12.92 11.51 -34.23
N SER A 4 -12.08 11.95 -33.29
CA SER A 4 -11.23 11.11 -32.44
C SER A 4 -11.96 10.82 -31.12
N SER A 5 -12.41 9.58 -30.91
CA SER A 5 -13.28 9.21 -29.78
C SER A 5 -12.74 8.04 -28.93
N SER A 6 -11.44 7.73 -28.96
CA SER A 6 -10.89 6.51 -28.34
C SER A 6 -10.24 6.66 -26.95
N THR A 7 -10.15 7.86 -26.35
CA THR A 7 -9.41 8.05 -25.07
C THR A 7 -10.24 7.94 -23.79
N THR A 8 -11.58 7.94 -23.86
CA THR A 8 -12.43 7.97 -22.65
C THR A 8 -12.67 6.61 -22.00
N THR A 9 -12.63 5.51 -22.75
CA THR A 9 -12.89 4.15 -22.22
C THR A 9 -11.71 3.59 -21.42
N THR A 10 -10.47 3.87 -21.82
CA THR A 10 -9.26 3.39 -21.15
C THR A 10 -9.03 4.05 -19.79
N GLY A 11 -9.34 5.35 -19.67
CA GLY A 11 -9.23 6.08 -18.41
C GLY A 11 -10.19 5.55 -17.33
N ALA A 12 -11.47 5.39 -17.68
CA ALA A 12 -12.48 4.87 -16.75
C ALA A 12 -12.15 3.45 -16.24
N HIS A 13 -11.60 2.59 -17.11
CA HIS A 13 -11.14 1.26 -16.72
C HIS A 13 -9.94 1.31 -15.77
N HIS A 14 -8.98 2.22 -16.01
CA HIS A 14 -7.80 2.40 -15.16
C HIS A 14 -8.18 2.91 -13.76
N ASP A 15 -9.15 3.82 -13.67
CA ASP A 15 -9.66 4.32 -12.39
C ASP A 15 -10.41 3.23 -11.61
N ALA A 16 -11.25 2.43 -12.28
CA ALA A 16 -11.92 1.29 -11.66
C ALA A 16 -10.93 0.23 -11.14
N LEU A 17 -9.86 -0.03 -11.89
CA LEU A 17 -8.77 -0.93 -11.48
C LEU A 17 -8.04 -0.36 -10.25
N TYR A 18 -7.73 0.93 -10.24
CA TYR A 18 -7.08 1.58 -9.11
C TYR A 18 -7.88 1.40 -7.82
N GLU A 19 -9.18 1.69 -7.86
CA GLU A 19 -10.05 1.55 -6.69
C GLU A 19 -10.11 0.10 -6.19
N LYS A 20 -10.15 -0.88 -7.10
CA LYS A 20 -10.07 -2.31 -6.75
C LYS A 20 -8.76 -2.64 -6.03
N LEU A 21 -7.62 -2.15 -6.51
CA LEU A 21 -6.31 -2.36 -5.87
C LEU A 21 -6.23 -1.69 -4.50
N VAL A 22 -6.79 -0.49 -4.35
CA VAL A 22 -6.86 0.21 -3.05
C VAL A 22 -7.65 -0.61 -2.04
N GLN A 23 -8.79 -1.19 -2.43
CA GLN A 23 -9.57 -2.05 -1.56
C GLN A 23 -8.79 -3.31 -1.13
N GLN A 24 -8.14 -3.98 -2.06
CA GLN A 24 -7.30 -5.16 -1.76
C GLN A 24 -6.15 -4.82 -0.82
N GLU A 25 -5.45 -3.70 -1.06
CA GLU A 25 -4.38 -3.24 -0.19
C GLU A 25 -4.88 -2.83 1.19
N ARG A 26 -6.06 -2.21 1.30
CA ARG A 26 -6.64 -1.86 2.60
C ARG A 26 -6.78 -3.11 3.48
N ILE A 27 -7.23 -4.22 2.90
CA ILE A 27 -7.33 -5.52 3.59
C ILE A 27 -5.94 -5.99 4.03
N ILE A 28 -4.96 -6.04 3.12
CA ILE A 28 -3.59 -6.49 3.42
C ILE A 28 -2.93 -5.63 4.51
N GLN A 29 -3.04 -4.31 4.42
CA GLN A 29 -2.44 -3.38 5.38
C GLN A 29 -3.15 -3.43 6.74
N SER A 30 -4.46 -3.65 6.77
CA SER A 30 -5.21 -3.82 8.03
C SER A 30 -4.80 -5.08 8.79
N ALA A 31 -4.54 -6.18 8.06
CA ALA A 31 -4.03 -7.43 8.62
C ALA A 31 -2.59 -7.29 9.12
N ALA A 32 -1.76 -6.52 8.41
CA ALA A 32 -0.36 -6.29 8.79
C ALA A 32 -0.18 -5.33 9.98
N LEU A 33 -1.20 -4.52 10.31
CA LEU A 33 -1.17 -3.59 11.44
C LEU A 33 -2.38 -3.84 12.36
N PRO A 34 -2.24 -4.70 13.38
CA PRO A 34 -3.30 -4.92 14.37
C PRO A 34 -3.57 -3.63 15.15
N ALA A 35 -4.80 -3.51 15.70
CA ALA A 35 -5.27 -2.28 16.34
C ALA A 35 -4.41 -1.83 17.55
N ASP A 36 -3.78 -2.79 18.24
CA ASP A 36 -2.97 -2.54 19.43
C ASP A 36 -1.54 -2.06 19.10
N GLU A 37 -1.10 -2.17 17.85
CA GLU A 37 0.30 -1.97 17.48
C GLU A 37 0.49 -0.88 16.41
N MET A 38 -0.06 0.31 16.66
CA MET A 38 0.30 1.48 15.87
C MET A 38 1.76 1.89 16.16
N PRO A 39 2.65 1.96 15.15
CA PRO A 39 4.02 2.36 15.39
C PRO A 39 4.11 3.84 15.82
N SER A 40 4.84 4.10 16.90
CA SER A 40 5.18 5.45 17.35
C SER A 40 5.93 6.23 16.27
N CYS A 41 5.76 7.56 16.23
CA CYS A 41 6.49 8.41 15.29
C CYS A 41 8.01 8.34 15.49
N MET A 42 8.50 8.02 16.70
CA MET A 42 9.93 7.77 16.93
C MET A 42 10.39 6.48 16.23
N ASN A 43 9.60 5.42 16.25
CA ASN A 43 9.94 4.19 15.52
C ASN A 43 10.01 4.44 13.99
N LEU A 44 9.18 5.34 13.47
CA LEU A 44 9.23 5.75 12.06
C LEU A 44 10.46 6.63 11.76
N PHE A 45 10.84 7.50 12.69
CA PHE A 45 12.07 8.26 12.60
C PHE A 45 13.31 7.35 12.57
N ASP A 46 13.38 6.36 13.47
CA ASP A 46 14.49 5.41 13.52
C ASP A 46 14.60 4.61 12.22
N LYS A 47 13.46 4.19 11.64
CA LYS A 47 13.41 3.54 10.32
C LYS A 47 13.90 4.43 9.18
N TRP A 48 13.72 5.74 9.28
CA TRP A 48 14.26 6.69 8.32
C TRP A 48 15.76 6.94 8.54
N ALA A 49 16.18 7.14 9.79
CA ALA A 49 17.59 7.38 10.14
C ALA A 49 18.47 6.17 9.79
N THR A 50 17.97 4.95 10.01
CA THR A 50 18.66 3.70 9.64
C THR A 50 18.88 3.56 8.14
N CYS A 51 18.06 4.20 7.30
CA CYS A 51 18.29 4.25 5.86
C CYS A 51 19.59 5.01 5.53
N PHE A 52 19.91 6.07 6.27
CA PHE A 52 21.15 6.83 6.09
C PHE A 52 22.37 6.22 6.80
N ALA A 53 22.20 5.09 7.49
CA ALA A 53 23.33 4.42 8.11
C ALA A 53 24.33 3.95 7.04
N LEU A 54 25.62 3.95 7.40
CA LEU A 54 26.71 3.66 6.48
C LEU A 54 26.61 2.27 5.84
N VAL A 55 26.22 1.26 6.62
CA VAL A 55 26.23 -0.13 6.14
C VAL A 55 25.11 -0.41 5.12
N PRO A 56 23.84 0.00 5.36
CA PRO A 56 22.80 -0.10 4.33
C PRO A 56 23.13 0.64 3.04
N GLN A 57 23.64 1.87 3.13
CA GLN A 57 23.99 2.67 1.94
C GLN A 57 25.15 2.05 1.15
N PHE A 58 26.17 1.52 1.83
CA PHE A 58 27.24 0.79 1.16
C PHE A 58 26.73 -0.45 0.41
N ARG A 59 25.79 -1.20 1.01
CA ARG A 59 25.17 -2.37 0.35
C ARG A 59 24.32 -1.96 -0.85
N ALA A 60 23.61 -0.83 -0.77
CA ALA A 60 22.83 -0.31 -1.89
C ALA A 60 23.75 0.04 -3.06
N VAL A 61 24.85 0.76 -2.81
CA VAL A 61 25.85 1.08 -3.83
C VAL A 61 26.48 -0.18 -4.42
N TYR A 62 26.80 -1.19 -3.59
CA TYR A 62 27.37 -2.45 -4.07
C TYR A 62 26.40 -3.23 -5.00
N ARG A 63 25.11 -3.25 -4.70
CA ARG A 63 24.11 -4.03 -5.45
C ARG A 63 23.54 -3.29 -6.66
N TYR A 64 23.24 -2.01 -6.50
CA TYR A 64 22.49 -1.22 -7.47
C TYR A 64 23.31 -0.10 -8.11
N GLY A 65 24.52 0.19 -7.60
CA GLY A 65 25.38 1.24 -8.11
C GLY A 65 24.97 2.66 -7.71
N SER A 66 23.93 2.81 -6.88
CA SER A 66 23.42 4.10 -6.41
C SER A 66 23.12 4.05 -4.90
N PHE A 67 23.03 5.23 -4.29
CA PHE A 67 22.46 5.35 -2.96
C PHE A 67 20.97 4.99 -2.97
N ASP A 68 20.47 4.52 -1.84
CA ASP A 68 19.06 4.13 -1.70
C ASP A 68 18.15 5.36 -1.52
N ASP A 69 16.95 5.30 -2.09
CA ASP A 69 15.97 6.39 -2.03
C ASP A 69 15.18 6.34 -0.72
N CYS A 70 15.67 7.06 0.31
CA CYS A 70 15.06 7.09 1.65
C CYS A 70 13.77 7.95 1.74
N THR A 71 13.27 8.50 0.62
CA THR A 71 12.14 9.44 0.56
C THR A 71 10.86 8.87 1.15
N ARG A 72 10.53 7.61 0.84
CA ARG A 72 9.30 6.97 1.35
C ARG A 72 9.28 6.89 2.88
N LYS A 73 10.42 6.59 3.50
CA LYS A 73 10.54 6.49 4.97
C LYS A 73 10.39 7.86 5.61
N LEU A 74 10.93 8.89 4.96
CA LEU A 74 10.76 10.27 5.40
C LEU A 74 9.28 10.70 5.33
N ASP A 75 8.59 10.35 4.25
CA ASP A 75 7.17 10.68 4.08
C ASP A 75 6.28 9.95 5.08
N ASP A 76 6.64 8.72 5.46
CA ASP A 76 6.01 8.01 6.58
C ASP A 76 6.16 8.78 7.89
N PHE A 77 7.37 9.22 8.22
CA PHE A 77 7.64 10.00 9.42
C PHE A 77 6.88 11.33 9.43
N LYS A 78 6.96 12.11 8.34
CA LYS A 78 6.25 13.39 8.21
C LYS A 78 4.76 13.24 8.41
N PHE A 79 4.15 12.21 7.82
CA PHE A 79 2.72 11.97 7.98
C PHE A 79 2.36 11.60 9.42
N CYS A 80 3.18 10.81 10.10
CA CYS A 80 2.97 10.52 11.53
C CYS A 80 2.91 11.81 12.36
N LEU A 81 3.78 12.79 12.06
CA LEU A 81 3.75 14.11 12.71
C LEU A 81 2.45 14.87 12.42
N THR A 82 1.93 14.80 11.20
CA THR A 82 0.65 15.46 10.84
C THR A 82 -0.56 14.86 11.56
N LEU A 83 -0.48 13.59 11.96
CA LEU A 83 -1.54 12.91 12.71
C LEU A 83 -1.45 13.12 14.23
N LYS A 84 -0.48 13.90 14.71
CA LYS A 84 -0.29 14.18 16.14
C LYS A 84 -1.49 14.97 16.68
N GLY A 85 -2.29 14.32 17.53
CA GLY A 85 -3.47 14.92 18.17
C GLY A 85 -4.81 14.23 17.83
N ILE A 86 -4.80 13.30 16.87
CA ILE A 86 -5.98 12.50 16.49
C ILE A 86 -6.10 11.27 17.41
N ASP A 87 -7.31 10.72 17.55
CA ASP A 87 -7.55 9.45 18.24
C ASP A 87 -6.77 8.27 17.62
N GLN A 88 -6.42 7.26 18.40
CA GLN A 88 -5.62 6.12 17.92
C GLN A 88 -6.34 5.31 16.82
N ALA A 89 -7.66 5.14 16.90
CA ALA A 89 -8.41 4.40 15.88
C ALA A 89 -8.42 5.16 14.54
N GLN A 90 -8.65 6.47 14.59
CA GLN A 90 -8.64 7.34 13.41
C GLN A 90 -7.24 7.46 12.79
N LYS A 91 -6.19 7.50 13.62
CA LYS A 91 -4.79 7.43 13.14
C LYS A 91 -4.53 6.15 12.37
N ARG A 92 -5.01 4.99 12.87
CA ARG A 92 -4.89 3.68 12.21
C ARG A 92 -5.53 3.68 10.85
N GLU A 93 -6.77 4.12 10.77
CA GLU A 93 -7.49 4.16 9.50
C GLU A 93 -6.79 5.07 8.48
N ALA A 94 -6.43 6.29 8.87
CA ALA A 94 -5.73 7.23 7.98
C ALA A 94 -4.36 6.69 7.51
N TYR A 95 -3.63 5.99 8.37
CA TYR A 95 -2.35 5.39 8.04
C TYR A 95 -2.48 4.21 7.07
N ILE A 96 -3.43 3.31 7.32
CA ILE A 96 -3.77 2.18 6.45
C ILE A 96 -4.19 2.69 5.07
N GLU A 97 -5.10 3.67 5.03
CA GLU A 97 -5.62 4.22 3.78
C GLU A 97 -4.49 4.82 2.93
N ARG A 98 -3.62 5.63 3.54
CA ARG A 98 -2.48 6.22 2.83
C ARG A 98 -1.54 5.16 2.28
N LYS A 99 -1.21 4.14 3.09
CA LYS A 99 -0.38 3.03 2.64
C LYS A 99 -1.03 2.24 1.50
N ALA A 100 -2.33 1.97 1.61
CA ALA A 100 -3.08 1.25 0.59
C ALA A 100 -3.05 1.99 -0.74
N ARG A 101 -3.32 3.30 -0.74
CA ARG A 101 -3.21 4.14 -1.94
C ARG A 101 -1.79 4.17 -2.51
N ALA A 102 -0.77 4.28 -1.66
CA ALA A 102 0.63 4.31 -2.10
C ALA A 102 1.08 2.98 -2.72
N MET A 103 0.59 1.85 -2.22
CA MET A 103 0.87 0.53 -2.77
C MET A 103 0.06 0.25 -4.02
N ALA A 104 -1.22 0.63 -4.06
CA ALA A 104 -2.07 0.52 -5.25
C ALA A 104 -1.46 1.25 -6.45
N ARG A 105 -0.89 2.45 -6.24
CA ARG A 105 -0.16 3.19 -7.30
C ARG A 105 1.05 2.43 -7.84
N ARG A 106 1.72 1.62 -7.01
CA ARG A 106 2.87 0.81 -7.45
C ARG A 106 2.44 -0.46 -8.19
N ARG A 107 1.30 -1.03 -7.78
CA ARG A 107 0.68 -2.20 -8.39
C ARG A 107 -0.07 -1.89 -9.70
N MET A 108 -0.19 -0.62 -10.08
CA MET A 108 -0.69 -0.25 -11.39
C MET A 108 0.14 -0.88 -12.52
N PRO A 109 -0.49 -1.18 -13.67
CA PRO A 109 0.21 -1.71 -14.83
C PRO A 109 1.35 -0.76 -15.27
N GLY A 110 2.52 -1.31 -15.56
CA GLY A 110 3.73 -0.54 -15.89
C GLY A 110 4.66 -0.23 -14.71
N GLY A 111 4.32 -0.66 -13.49
CA GLY A 111 5.15 -0.49 -12.28
C GLY A 111 6.28 -1.51 -12.09
N ASN A 112 6.55 -2.38 -13.07
CA ASN A 112 7.52 -3.49 -12.98
C ASN A 112 7.33 -4.38 -11.74
N THR A 113 6.07 -4.65 -11.39
CA THR A 113 5.73 -5.52 -10.26
C THR A 113 5.54 -6.95 -10.71
N SER A 114 5.68 -7.90 -9.79
CA SER A 114 5.44 -9.33 -10.07
C SER A 114 4.00 -9.63 -10.53
N GLU A 115 3.07 -8.71 -10.29
CA GLU A 115 1.64 -8.88 -10.61
C GLU A 115 1.34 -8.75 -12.11
N GLU A 116 2.31 -8.28 -12.91
CA GLU A 116 2.22 -8.31 -14.37
C GLU A 116 2.39 -9.73 -14.94
N VAL A 117 3.13 -10.58 -14.22
CA VAL A 117 3.38 -11.98 -14.62
C VAL A 117 2.49 -12.94 -13.83
N TRP A 118 2.18 -12.62 -12.57
CA TRP A 118 1.49 -13.51 -11.64
C TRP A 118 0.21 -12.89 -11.10
N GLU A 119 -0.91 -13.58 -11.28
CA GLU A 119 -2.18 -13.15 -10.69
C GLU A 119 -2.22 -13.45 -9.18
N MET A 120 -2.70 -12.47 -8.40
CA MET A 120 -2.92 -12.67 -6.97
C MET A 120 -4.00 -13.72 -6.75
N ARG A 121 -3.73 -14.69 -5.88
CA ARG A 121 -4.69 -15.74 -5.54
C ARG A 121 -5.86 -15.17 -4.73
N THR A 122 -7.08 -15.35 -5.26
CA THR A 122 -8.33 -14.91 -4.61
C THR A 122 -9.03 -16.03 -3.82
N ASP A 123 -8.73 -17.30 -4.11
CA ASP A 123 -9.38 -18.48 -3.51
C ASP A 123 -8.36 -19.53 -3.03
N PRO A 124 -8.56 -20.17 -1.86
CA PRO A 124 -8.51 -19.59 -0.51
C PRO A 124 -7.11 -19.80 0.15
N ILE A 125 -6.53 -18.76 0.78
CA ILE A 125 -5.43 -18.86 1.79
C ILE A 125 -5.49 -17.66 2.75
N ILE A 126 -6.67 -17.32 3.28
CA ILE A 126 -6.79 -16.28 4.32
C ILE A 126 -7.16 -17.00 5.60
N ASP A 127 -6.23 -17.04 6.56
CA ASP A 127 -6.60 -17.37 7.92
C ASP A 127 -7.51 -16.24 8.44
N LEU A 128 -8.77 -16.57 8.69
CA LEU A 128 -9.79 -15.63 9.19
C LEU A 128 -9.35 -14.94 10.48
N GLN A 129 -8.37 -15.51 11.20
CA GLN A 129 -7.80 -14.90 12.40
C GLN A 129 -6.98 -13.64 12.13
N CYS A 130 -6.47 -13.43 10.91
CA CYS A 130 -5.56 -12.33 10.60
C CYS A 130 -6.23 -11.12 9.92
N VAL A 131 -7.49 -11.22 9.50
CA VAL A 131 -8.17 -10.18 8.73
C VAL A 131 -9.40 -9.68 9.48
N ASP A 132 -9.53 -8.36 9.61
CA ASP A 132 -10.75 -7.73 10.11
C ASP A 132 -11.92 -8.08 9.16
N GLU A 133 -12.85 -8.93 9.61
CA GLU A 133 -13.93 -9.51 8.79
C GLU A 133 -14.81 -8.46 8.10
N ALA A 134 -14.89 -7.25 8.68
CA ALA A 134 -15.60 -6.11 8.13
C ALA A 134 -15.01 -5.57 6.80
N LEU A 135 -13.76 -5.91 6.48
CA LEU A 135 -13.05 -5.44 5.28
C LEU A 135 -13.04 -6.49 4.15
N LEU A 136 -13.49 -7.72 4.42
CA LEU A 136 -13.57 -8.75 3.38
C LEU A 136 -14.70 -8.45 2.39
N PRO A 137 -14.51 -8.72 1.10
CA PRO A 137 -15.61 -8.68 0.15
C PRO A 137 -16.66 -9.70 0.59
N LYS A 138 -17.91 -9.26 0.73
CA LYS A 138 -19.03 -10.18 1.01
C LYS A 138 -19.08 -11.17 -0.16
N LYS A 139 -19.02 -12.47 0.15
CA LYS A 139 -19.38 -13.50 -0.83
C LYS A 139 -20.87 -13.30 -1.12
N ASP A 140 -21.19 -12.73 -2.27
CA ASP A 140 -22.55 -12.78 -2.79
C ASP A 140 -22.91 -14.26 -2.88
N GLY A 141 -23.89 -14.66 -2.07
CA GLY A 141 -24.27 -16.06 -1.92
C GLY A 141 -24.53 -16.68 -3.29
N GLY A 142 -23.60 -17.54 -3.72
CA GLY A 142 -23.76 -18.38 -4.88
C GLY A 142 -24.96 -19.28 -4.66
N LYS A 143 -26.08 -18.90 -5.27
CA LYS A 143 -27.25 -19.76 -5.44
C LYS A 143 -26.82 -20.90 -6.35
N THR A 144 -26.72 -22.09 -5.76
CA THR A 144 -26.75 -23.38 -6.47
C THR A 144 -27.93 -23.44 -7.42
#